data_AF-A0A0J9VNF0-F1
#
_entry.id   AF-A0A0J9VNF0-F1
#
_cell.length_a   1.000
_cell.length_b   1.000
_cell.length_c   1.000
_cell.angle_alpha   90.00
_cell.angle_beta   90.00
_cell.angle_gamma   90.00
#
_symmetry.space_group_name_H-M   'P 1'
#
loop_
_entity.id
_entity.type
_entity.pdbx_description
1 polymer ?
#
loop_
_entity_poly.entity_id
_entity_poly.type
_entity_poly.pdbx_seq_one_letter_code
_entity_poly.pdbx_strand_id
1 'polypeptide(L)'
;MPGLQTLDKFHPPAFLKDFEDDQLDRWSKTVDGWFSDEIAGRQPGRTILTQFFNPTQFAYDPSLPSVPITWVGFPLNVRIRQPTDDARWAYAEDPENQRAPPGRGVPPLIRKFHQKNPQTGEDETIQISQQREDRWVMDEYLEWSTKKVDGDIQVVSFTCEGPEYWEELAKHNPILTETAIKKPAPQEFERNNKILNIYKKLNPDFADQIKGDDLVKEDGTYDIFNKWNSHTNTGTIAHLIQINNSLSAEIDIAAQATVTRTDLVYGEPITNMITLCGDGSSYGNPGRNSDPTIGAAVNEVCRLAHDKVLPIPATISVKDPVALYIYDADFSSFLLDRTGKRRGNVREMSPVPDGVFDWCDRGDITQNMGLHLRVSIPKGLKTDDGSRDLNVSDIFDQNNGGRYVHYGSQFADYIFMSVSGIVGPKPAKASKQWPGKPQPAITYTEPYVQKPIIEPKVQEAPPRIAITSKMMALESGEVNAVVTTSDLKVMEVRGAAKEGPPDYMGMPEPSPPNGPDFQSIKPKIIY
;
A
#
# COMPACT_ATOMS: atom_id res chain seq x y z
N MET A 1 -17.39 29.53 18.22
CA MET A 1 -16.96 28.48 17.25
C MET A 1 -17.38 27.16 17.86
N PRO A 2 -17.98 26.22 17.12
CA PRO A 2 -18.11 24.85 17.63
C PRO A 2 -16.74 24.40 18.16
N GLY A 3 -16.74 23.81 19.35
CA GLY A 3 -15.57 23.74 20.21
C GLY A 3 -14.49 22.86 19.60
N LEU A 4 -13.30 23.44 19.39
CA LEU A 4 -12.09 22.66 19.10
C LEU A 4 -11.89 21.62 20.18
N GLN A 5 -11.60 20.38 19.78
CA GLN A 5 -11.45 19.24 20.67
C GLN A 5 -10.23 18.41 20.26
N THR A 6 -9.58 17.81 21.25
CA THR A 6 -8.59 16.75 21.01
C THR A 6 -9.31 15.41 20.93
N LEU A 7 -8.77 14.51 20.12
CA LEU A 7 -9.15 13.10 20.16
C LEU A 7 -8.75 12.50 21.51
N ASP A 8 -9.63 11.77 22.18
CA ASP A 8 -9.31 11.14 23.46
C ASP A 8 -8.28 10.02 23.29
N LYS A 9 -8.50 9.17 22.27
CA LYS A 9 -7.62 8.08 21.85
C LYS A 9 -7.89 7.67 20.41
N PHE A 10 -6.88 7.06 19.79
CA PHE A 10 -7.05 6.46 18.47
C PHE A 10 -7.87 5.17 18.56
N HIS A 11 -8.84 5.05 17.65
CA HIS A 11 -9.62 3.84 17.49
C HIS A 11 -8.89 2.85 16.58
N PRO A 12 -9.22 1.55 16.67
CA PRO A 12 -8.72 0.56 15.73
C PRO A 12 -9.34 0.76 14.34
N PRO A 13 -8.68 0.29 13.26
CA PRO A 13 -9.20 0.39 11.89
C PRO A 13 -10.68 0.02 11.82
N ALA A 14 -11.49 0.84 11.13
CA ALA A 14 -12.94 0.68 11.01
C ALA A 14 -13.70 0.44 12.34
N PHE A 15 -13.18 0.93 13.46
CA PHE A 15 -13.72 0.70 14.80
C PHE A 15 -13.89 -0.79 15.15
N LEU A 16 -13.00 -1.64 14.64
CA LEU A 16 -12.99 -3.06 14.97
C LEU A 16 -12.95 -3.26 16.50
N LYS A 17 -13.71 -4.24 16.97
CA LYS A 17 -13.95 -4.51 18.40
C LYS A 17 -13.15 -5.71 18.92
N ASP A 18 -12.06 -6.07 18.26
CA ASP A 18 -11.29 -7.26 18.65
C ASP A 18 -10.47 -7.00 19.93
N PHE A 19 -10.05 -5.75 20.16
CA PHE A 19 -9.39 -5.33 21.39
C PHE A 19 -10.37 -5.27 22.56
N GLU A 20 -9.99 -5.87 23.69
CA GLU A 20 -10.73 -5.88 24.95
C GLU A 20 -9.97 -5.14 26.06
N ASP A 21 -10.66 -4.73 27.12
CA ASP A 21 -10.05 -4.13 28.32
C ASP A 21 -9.04 -3.00 28.02
N ASP A 22 -7.81 -3.06 28.55
CA ASP A 22 -6.76 -2.05 28.35
C ASP A 22 -6.05 -2.16 26.99
N GLN A 23 -6.37 -3.15 26.16
CA GLN A 23 -5.72 -3.37 24.87
C GLN A 23 -5.95 -2.20 23.92
N LEU A 24 -7.13 -1.58 23.96
CA LEU A 24 -7.44 -0.40 23.14
C LEU A 24 -6.55 0.80 23.52
N ASP A 25 -6.26 0.98 24.80
CA ASP A 25 -5.38 2.08 25.23
C ASP A 25 -3.93 1.83 24.80
N ARG A 26 -3.52 0.56 24.67
CA ARG A 26 -2.20 0.18 24.14
C ARG A 26 -2.12 0.36 22.63
N TRP A 27 -3.16 -0.02 21.89
CA TRP A 27 -3.30 0.31 20.48
C TRP A 27 -3.15 1.81 20.24
N SER A 28 -3.90 2.62 21.00
CA SER A 28 -3.84 4.07 20.86
C SER A 28 -2.44 4.63 21.17
N LYS A 29 -1.71 4.08 22.14
CA LYS A 29 -0.33 4.49 22.45
C LYS A 29 0.63 4.16 21.30
N THR A 30 0.44 3.01 20.64
CA THR A 30 1.24 2.63 19.47
C THR A 30 1.03 3.62 18.33
N VAL A 31 -0.23 3.95 17.99
CA VAL A 31 -0.56 4.92 16.94
C VAL A 31 -0.05 6.32 17.30
N ASP A 32 -0.25 6.77 18.55
CA ASP A 32 0.28 8.05 19.05
C ASP A 32 1.80 8.15 18.92
N GLY A 33 2.51 7.04 19.13
CA GLY A 33 3.95 6.93 18.93
C GLY A 33 4.36 7.22 17.50
N TRP A 34 3.68 6.63 16.51
CA TRP A 34 3.96 6.85 15.09
C TRP A 34 3.78 8.31 14.68
N PHE A 35 2.68 8.95 15.09
CA PHE A 35 2.49 10.39 14.85
C PHE A 35 3.59 11.23 15.50
N SER A 36 3.96 10.89 16.74
CA SER A 36 4.99 11.63 17.49
C SER A 36 6.37 11.49 16.86
N ASP A 37 6.71 10.31 16.34
CA ASP A 37 7.98 10.05 15.64
C ASP A 37 8.09 10.85 14.33
N GLU A 38 7.01 10.88 13.55
CA GLU A 38 6.93 11.65 12.30
C GLU A 38 7.02 13.15 12.55
N ILE A 39 6.23 13.69 13.49
CA ILE A 39 6.25 15.13 13.80
C ILE A 39 7.65 15.57 14.27
N ALA A 40 8.31 14.74 15.07
CA ALA A 40 9.64 15.02 15.59
C ALA A 40 10.77 14.82 14.55
N GLY A 41 10.48 14.23 13.38
CA GLY A 41 11.48 13.95 12.35
C GLY A 41 12.57 13.01 12.83
N ARG A 42 12.22 11.97 13.62
CA ARG A 42 13.22 11.08 14.26
C ARG A 42 13.89 10.10 13.29
N GLN A 43 13.35 9.96 12.08
CA GLN A 43 13.93 9.11 11.04
C GLN A 43 15.06 9.84 10.28
N PRO A 44 16.11 9.11 9.83
CA PRO A 44 17.20 9.70 9.04
C PRO A 44 16.71 10.49 7.83
N GLY A 45 17.24 11.70 7.63
CA GLY A 45 16.87 12.56 6.50
C GLY A 45 15.52 13.27 6.63
N ARG A 46 14.80 13.10 7.75
CA ARG A 46 13.55 13.83 8.01
C ARG A 46 13.79 15.14 8.76
N THR A 47 12.84 16.07 8.60
CA THR A 47 12.81 17.35 9.33
C THR A 47 11.59 17.40 10.23
N ILE A 48 11.67 18.21 11.29
CA ILE A 48 10.52 18.50 12.16
C ILE A 48 9.36 19.03 11.30
N LEU A 49 8.20 18.39 11.43
CA LEU A 49 6.99 18.79 10.73
C LEU A 49 6.29 19.90 11.50
N THR A 50 5.87 20.96 10.80
CA THR A 50 5.19 22.11 11.43
C THR A 50 3.74 22.26 10.99
N GLN A 51 3.35 21.56 9.93
CA GLN A 51 1.99 21.55 9.39
C GLN A 51 1.30 20.19 9.54
N PHE A 52 1.97 19.16 10.08
CA PHE A 52 1.33 17.91 10.50
C PHE A 52 1.04 17.92 12.00
N PHE A 53 -0.12 17.42 12.43
CA PHE A 53 -0.48 17.38 13.86
C PHE A 53 -0.96 16.01 14.31
N ASN A 54 -0.81 15.73 15.60
CA ASN A 54 -1.36 14.55 16.26
C ASN A 54 -2.74 14.89 16.87
N PRO A 55 -3.85 14.26 16.43
CA PRO A 55 -5.20 14.57 16.91
C PRO A 55 -5.40 14.40 18.42
N THR A 56 -4.63 13.53 19.09
CA THR A 56 -4.72 13.34 20.54
C THR A 56 -4.08 14.47 21.35
N GLN A 57 -3.17 15.21 20.72
CA GLN A 57 -2.38 16.27 21.35
C GLN A 57 -2.77 17.67 20.86
N PHE A 58 -3.51 17.75 19.75
CA PHE A 58 -3.84 19.00 19.08
C PHE A 58 -5.34 19.13 18.81
N ALA A 59 -5.94 20.19 19.34
CA ALA A 59 -7.38 20.42 19.20
C ALA A 59 -7.75 20.87 17.78
N TYR A 60 -8.70 20.20 17.17
CA TYR A 60 -9.24 20.50 15.83
C TYR A 60 -10.77 20.57 15.89
N ASP A 61 -11.41 21.01 14.80
CA ASP A 61 -12.88 21.02 14.71
C ASP A 61 -13.36 19.70 14.09
N PRO A 62 -13.87 18.75 14.89
CA PRO A 62 -14.32 17.46 14.38
C PRO A 62 -15.61 17.56 13.56
N SER A 63 -16.28 18.72 13.54
CA SER A 63 -17.46 18.94 12.70
C SER A 63 -17.12 19.26 11.25
N LEU A 64 -15.85 19.62 10.97
CA LEU A 64 -15.40 19.78 9.60
C LEU A 64 -15.35 18.42 8.89
N PRO A 65 -15.83 18.34 7.65
CA PRO A 65 -15.77 17.10 6.89
C PRO A 65 -14.30 16.72 6.66
N SER A 66 -14.01 15.43 6.83
CA SER A 66 -12.75 14.86 6.36
C SER A 66 -12.70 14.83 4.84
N VAL A 67 -11.51 14.94 4.25
CA VAL A 67 -11.31 14.86 2.81
C VAL A 67 -10.72 13.50 2.46
N PRO A 68 -11.46 12.62 1.77
CA PRO A 68 -10.90 11.37 1.26
C PRO A 68 -9.97 11.67 0.08
N ILE A 69 -8.78 11.07 0.10
CA ILE A 69 -7.85 11.05 -1.03
C ILE A 69 -7.89 9.64 -1.58
N THR A 70 -8.38 9.47 -2.82
CA THR A 70 -8.71 8.15 -3.38
C THR A 70 -7.84 7.78 -4.57
N TRP A 71 -7.56 6.48 -4.75
CA TRP A 71 -6.88 5.92 -5.93
C TRP A 71 -7.38 4.50 -6.24
N VAL A 72 -7.05 3.99 -7.43
CA VAL A 72 -7.39 2.61 -7.83
C VAL A 72 -6.47 1.60 -7.13
N GLY A 73 -7.05 0.49 -6.67
CA GLY A 73 -6.33 -0.56 -5.94
C GLY A 73 -5.38 -1.40 -6.80
N PHE A 74 -5.57 -1.44 -8.13
CA PHE A 74 -4.65 -2.15 -9.02
C PHE A 74 -3.28 -1.46 -9.09
N PRO A 75 -2.16 -2.21 -8.92
CA PRO A 75 -0.81 -1.64 -8.88
C PRO A 75 -0.39 -0.87 -10.13
N LEU A 76 -0.03 0.41 -9.95
CA LEU A 76 0.41 1.27 -11.06
C LEU A 76 1.68 0.72 -11.71
N ASN A 77 2.63 0.27 -10.89
CA ASN A 77 3.91 -0.25 -11.31
C ASN A 77 3.79 -1.46 -12.26
N VAL A 78 2.74 -2.28 -12.13
CA VAL A 78 2.41 -3.37 -13.04
C VAL A 78 1.70 -2.81 -14.27
N ARG A 79 0.69 -1.96 -14.06
CA ARG A 79 -0.11 -1.37 -15.15
C ARG A 79 0.75 -0.68 -16.21
N ILE A 80 1.78 0.07 -15.81
CA ILE A 80 2.63 0.81 -16.76
C ILE A 80 3.69 -0.06 -17.47
N ARG A 81 3.98 -1.27 -16.97
CA ARG A 81 5.02 -2.16 -17.52
C ARG A 81 4.46 -3.21 -18.47
N GLN A 82 3.17 -3.50 -18.37
CA GLN A 82 2.53 -4.59 -19.11
C GLN A 82 1.73 -4.05 -20.30
N PRO A 83 1.75 -4.74 -21.46
CA PRO A 83 1.23 -4.19 -22.72
C PRO A 83 -0.31 -4.26 -22.84
N THR A 84 -0.97 -5.11 -22.07
CA THR A 84 -2.42 -5.36 -22.13
C THR A 84 -2.99 -5.62 -20.74
N ASP A 85 -4.32 -5.52 -20.61
CA ASP A 85 -5.04 -5.87 -19.39
C ASP A 85 -4.80 -7.32 -18.94
N ASP A 86 -4.90 -8.29 -19.84
CA ASP A 86 -4.67 -9.69 -19.49
C ASP A 86 -3.23 -9.92 -19.03
N ALA A 87 -2.26 -9.25 -19.66
CA ALA A 87 -0.85 -9.34 -19.27
C ALA A 87 -0.62 -8.75 -17.88
N ARG A 88 -1.20 -7.59 -17.55
CA ARG A 88 -1.05 -7.00 -16.20
C ARG A 88 -1.75 -7.82 -15.12
N TRP A 89 -2.93 -8.36 -15.41
CA TRP A 89 -3.65 -9.18 -14.44
C TRP A 89 -2.93 -10.50 -14.19
N ALA A 90 -2.44 -11.16 -15.24
CA ALA A 90 -1.61 -12.36 -15.11
C ALA A 90 -0.33 -12.08 -14.33
N TYR A 91 0.37 -10.99 -14.65
CA TYR A 91 1.61 -10.60 -13.98
C TYR A 91 1.40 -10.36 -12.48
N ALA A 92 0.31 -9.69 -12.11
CA ALA A 92 -0.03 -9.40 -10.72
C ALA A 92 -0.54 -10.62 -9.93
N GLU A 93 -0.91 -11.72 -10.60
CA GLU A 93 -1.30 -12.98 -9.94
C GLU A 93 -0.15 -13.96 -9.78
N ASP A 94 0.83 -13.90 -10.69
CA ASP A 94 1.89 -14.90 -10.79
C ASP A 94 2.80 -14.90 -9.54
N PRO A 95 2.84 -16.02 -8.78
CA PRO A 95 3.74 -16.22 -7.65
C PRO A 95 5.19 -15.81 -7.87
N GLU A 96 5.72 -15.97 -9.10
CA GLU A 96 7.11 -15.64 -9.41
C GLU A 96 7.37 -14.13 -9.32
N ASN A 97 6.37 -13.31 -9.64
CA ASN A 97 6.47 -11.85 -9.60
C ASN A 97 6.19 -11.28 -8.19
N GLN A 98 5.69 -12.10 -7.26
CA GLN A 98 5.36 -11.67 -5.89
C GLN A 98 6.54 -11.75 -4.92
N ARG A 99 7.71 -12.20 -5.38
CA ARG A 99 8.90 -12.30 -4.55
C ARG A 99 9.65 -10.97 -4.53
N ALA A 100 10.07 -10.57 -3.35
CA ALA A 100 10.95 -9.42 -3.24
C ALA A 100 12.29 -9.68 -3.96
N PRO A 101 12.86 -8.69 -4.66
CA PRO A 101 14.20 -8.80 -5.21
C PRO A 101 15.24 -9.10 -4.11
N PRO A 102 16.36 -9.78 -4.45
CA PRO A 102 17.43 -10.03 -3.49
C PRO A 102 17.87 -8.76 -2.76
N GLY A 103 17.89 -8.82 -1.42
CA GLY A 103 18.29 -7.70 -0.55
C GLY A 103 17.23 -6.62 -0.31
N ARG A 104 16.01 -6.76 -0.85
CA ARG A 104 14.91 -5.78 -0.70
C ARG A 104 13.72 -6.27 0.12
N GLY A 105 13.70 -7.55 0.52
CA GLY A 105 12.63 -8.16 1.32
C GLY A 105 13.11 -8.62 2.70
N VAL A 106 12.17 -9.10 3.51
CA VAL A 106 12.51 -9.82 4.74
C VAL A 106 13.34 -11.05 4.35
N PRO A 107 14.45 -11.38 5.05
CA PRO A 107 15.22 -12.58 4.74
C PRO A 107 14.32 -13.82 4.74
N PRO A 108 14.49 -14.75 3.77
CA PRO A 108 13.65 -15.93 3.68
C PRO A 108 13.74 -16.74 4.98
N LEU A 109 12.61 -17.31 5.40
CA LEU A 109 12.61 -18.20 6.56
C LEU A 109 13.32 -19.50 6.17
N ILE A 110 14.45 -19.79 6.81
CA ILE A 110 15.22 -21.01 6.55
C ILE A 110 14.80 -22.07 7.56
N ARG A 111 14.11 -23.13 7.11
CA ARG A 111 13.93 -24.33 7.93
C ARG A 111 15.14 -25.24 7.79
N LYS A 112 15.69 -25.65 8.93
CA LYS A 112 16.78 -26.61 9.02
C LYS A 112 16.20 -27.99 9.29
N PHE A 113 16.42 -28.91 8.37
CA PHE A 113 16.06 -30.31 8.52
C PHE A 113 17.33 -31.11 8.75
N HIS A 114 17.29 -32.05 9.69
CA HIS A 114 18.32 -33.06 9.84
C HIS A 114 17.89 -34.31 9.08
N GLN A 115 18.68 -34.74 8.11
CA GLN A 115 18.51 -36.04 7.47
C GLN A 115 19.81 -36.82 7.52
N LYS A 116 19.74 -38.14 7.38
CA LYS A 116 20.95 -38.94 7.16
C LYS A 116 21.31 -38.94 5.69
N ASN A 117 22.54 -38.55 5.38
CA ASN A 117 23.08 -38.62 4.04
C ASN A 117 23.01 -40.09 3.55
N PRO A 118 22.31 -40.40 2.45
CA PRO A 118 22.12 -41.78 2.01
C PRO A 118 23.40 -42.49 1.57
N GLN A 119 24.46 -41.74 1.25
CA GLN A 119 25.74 -42.28 0.75
C GLN A 119 26.77 -42.45 1.88
N THR A 120 26.79 -41.55 2.86
CA THR A 120 27.79 -41.56 3.94
C THR A 120 27.22 -42.00 5.30
N GLY A 121 25.90 -41.96 5.47
CA GLY A 121 25.22 -42.30 6.73
C GLY A 121 25.33 -41.24 7.82
N GLU A 122 25.98 -40.11 7.53
CA GLU A 122 26.19 -38.99 8.46
C GLU A 122 24.95 -38.08 8.53
N ASP A 123 24.73 -37.45 9.69
CA ASP A 123 23.65 -36.47 9.86
C ASP A 123 24.01 -35.18 9.11
N GLU A 124 23.24 -34.85 8.07
CA GLU A 124 23.37 -33.61 7.31
C GLU A 124 22.22 -32.65 7.63
N THR A 125 22.55 -31.37 7.71
CA THR A 125 21.56 -30.31 7.89
C THR A 125 21.20 -29.73 6.53
N ILE A 126 20.00 -30.01 6.04
CA ILE A 126 19.46 -29.33 4.85
C ILE A 126 18.82 -28.03 5.30
N GLN A 127 19.22 -26.94 4.65
CA GLN A 127 18.54 -25.66 4.76
C GLN A 127 17.58 -25.52 3.60
N ILE A 128 16.28 -25.51 3.89
CA ILE A 128 15.24 -25.23 2.90
C ILE A 128 14.72 -23.83 3.18
N SER A 129 14.93 -22.92 2.23
CA SER A 129 14.20 -21.64 2.20
C SER A 129 12.72 -21.97 2.04
N GLN A 130 11.88 -21.55 2.98
CA GLN A 130 10.44 -21.57 2.74
C GLN A 130 10.16 -20.58 1.61
N GLN A 131 9.71 -21.11 0.47
CA GLN A 131 9.17 -20.30 -0.60
C GLN A 131 7.95 -19.58 -0.02
N ARG A 132 8.09 -18.28 0.20
CA ARG A 132 6.98 -17.37 0.51
C ARG A 132 6.90 -16.31 -0.57
N GLU A 133 5.75 -15.69 -0.66
CA GLU A 133 5.52 -14.55 -1.53
C GLU A 133 5.41 -13.30 -0.66
N ASP A 134 6.24 -12.29 -0.95
CA ASP A 134 6.26 -11.01 -0.23
C ASP A 134 5.23 -10.02 -0.80
N ARG A 135 4.38 -10.49 -1.73
CA ARG A 135 3.37 -9.72 -2.47
C ARG A 135 3.95 -8.49 -3.14
N TRP A 136 5.16 -8.65 -3.66
CA TRP A 136 6.04 -7.56 -4.04
C TRP A 136 5.40 -6.50 -4.94
N VAL A 137 4.58 -6.94 -5.90
CA VAL A 137 3.96 -6.05 -6.88
C VAL A 137 2.55 -5.60 -6.48
N MET A 138 2.01 -6.10 -5.37
CA MET A 138 0.73 -5.65 -4.79
C MET A 138 0.96 -4.45 -3.86
N ASP A 139 1.66 -3.42 -4.35
CA ASP A 139 2.18 -2.31 -3.54
C ASP A 139 1.25 -1.08 -3.52
N GLU A 140 -0.07 -1.25 -3.51
CA GLU A 140 -1.06 -0.14 -3.43
C GLU A 140 -1.99 -0.23 -2.21
N TYR A 141 -1.49 -0.79 -1.10
CA TYR A 141 -2.27 -1.01 0.14
C TYR A 141 -3.52 -1.88 -0.05
N LEU A 142 -3.58 -2.63 -1.15
CA LEU A 142 -4.57 -3.66 -1.44
C LEU A 142 -3.83 -4.92 -1.88
N GLU A 143 -3.95 -5.98 -1.09
CA GLU A 143 -3.33 -7.26 -1.38
C GLU A 143 -4.39 -8.36 -1.48
N TRP A 144 -4.13 -9.38 -2.29
CA TRP A 144 -5.12 -10.43 -2.51
C TRP A 144 -4.55 -11.82 -2.75
N SER A 145 -5.35 -12.84 -2.47
CA SER A 145 -5.06 -14.22 -2.85
C SER A 145 -6.21 -14.82 -3.66
N THR A 146 -5.86 -15.53 -4.72
CA THR A 146 -6.76 -16.17 -5.67
C THR A 146 -6.60 -17.69 -5.62
N LYS A 147 -7.67 -18.41 -5.27
CA LYS A 147 -7.71 -19.87 -5.38
C LYS A 147 -8.24 -20.26 -6.75
N LYS A 148 -7.47 -21.08 -7.47
CA LYS A 148 -7.93 -21.73 -8.71
C LYS A 148 -8.06 -23.24 -8.54
N VAL A 149 -9.04 -23.83 -9.23
CA VAL A 149 -9.22 -25.28 -9.38
C VAL A 149 -9.47 -25.53 -10.86
N ASP A 150 -8.67 -26.42 -11.47
CA ASP A 150 -8.71 -26.74 -12.91
C ASP A 150 -8.63 -25.50 -13.83
N GLY A 151 -7.89 -24.47 -13.39
CA GLY A 151 -7.72 -23.20 -14.10
C GLY A 151 -8.79 -22.15 -13.82
N ASP A 152 -9.91 -22.54 -13.19
CA ASP A 152 -11.02 -21.65 -12.86
C ASP A 152 -10.90 -21.05 -11.45
N ILE A 153 -11.29 -19.79 -11.31
CA ILE A 153 -11.28 -19.10 -10.02
C ILE A 153 -12.44 -19.59 -9.17
N GLN A 154 -12.11 -19.99 -7.94
CA GLN A 154 -13.08 -20.39 -6.92
C GLN A 154 -13.29 -19.29 -5.89
N VAL A 155 -12.20 -18.66 -5.46
CA VAL A 155 -12.20 -17.63 -4.41
C VAL A 155 -11.16 -16.58 -4.73
N VAL A 156 -11.49 -15.32 -4.50
CA VAL A 156 -10.52 -14.23 -4.39
C VAL A 156 -10.74 -13.56 -3.05
N SER A 157 -9.69 -13.36 -2.27
CA SER A 157 -9.77 -12.66 -0.97
C SER A 157 -8.85 -11.45 -1.02
N PHE A 158 -9.39 -10.27 -0.73
CA PHE A 158 -8.69 -8.99 -0.67
C PHE A 158 -8.63 -8.50 0.78
N THR A 159 -7.56 -7.79 1.14
CA THR A 159 -7.46 -7.07 2.41
C THR A 159 -6.66 -5.78 2.24
N CYS A 160 -6.97 -4.79 3.08
CA CYS A 160 -6.14 -3.61 3.32
C CYS A 160 -5.77 -3.45 4.81
N GLU A 161 -5.93 -4.49 5.60
CA GLU A 161 -5.59 -4.46 7.02
C GLU A 161 -4.07 -4.51 7.23
N GLY A 162 -3.51 -3.54 7.94
CA GLY A 162 -2.08 -3.52 8.23
C GLY A 162 -1.64 -4.63 9.20
N PRO A 163 -0.44 -5.20 9.02
CA PRO A 163 0.08 -6.23 9.91
C PRO A 163 0.22 -5.75 11.35
N GLU A 164 0.45 -4.45 11.59
CA GLU A 164 0.64 -3.91 12.94
C GLU A 164 -0.59 -4.07 13.83
N TYR A 165 -1.80 -4.03 13.25
CA TYR A 165 -3.04 -4.31 13.99
C TYR A 165 -3.05 -5.75 14.52
N TRP A 166 -2.67 -6.71 13.67
CA TRP A 166 -2.65 -8.13 13.99
C TRP A 166 -1.54 -8.49 14.97
N GLU A 167 -0.36 -7.89 14.80
CA GLU A 167 0.76 -8.03 15.73
C GLU A 167 0.41 -7.47 17.11
N GLU A 168 -0.23 -6.30 17.18
CA GLU A 168 -0.66 -5.72 18.46
C GLU A 168 -1.75 -6.59 19.11
N LEU A 169 -2.73 -7.06 18.33
CA LEU A 169 -3.75 -7.99 18.83
C LEU A 169 -3.12 -9.28 19.38
N ALA A 170 -2.09 -9.80 18.72
CA ALA A 170 -1.39 -11.02 19.13
C ALA A 170 -0.55 -10.88 20.39
N LYS A 171 -0.03 -9.68 20.70
CA LYS A 171 0.66 -9.43 21.97
C LYS A 171 -0.26 -9.66 23.17
N HIS A 172 -1.53 -9.31 23.03
CA HIS A 172 -2.54 -9.42 24.09
C HIS A 172 -3.37 -10.72 24.01
N ASN A 173 -3.37 -11.35 22.83
CA ASN A 173 -4.08 -12.61 22.58
C ASN A 173 -3.13 -13.65 21.98
N PRO A 174 -2.14 -14.15 22.74
CA PRO A 174 -1.25 -15.19 22.26
C PRO A 174 -2.04 -16.39 21.75
N ILE A 175 -1.65 -16.95 20.62
CA ILE A 175 -2.50 -17.94 19.94
C ILE A 175 -2.39 -19.30 20.63
N LEU A 176 -3.52 -19.94 20.90
CA LEU A 176 -3.59 -21.31 21.40
C LEU A 176 -3.14 -22.30 20.31
N THR A 177 -2.14 -23.13 20.63
CA THR A 177 -1.58 -24.15 19.73
C THR A 177 -1.96 -25.55 20.18
N GLU A 178 -2.09 -26.50 19.24
CA GLU A 178 -2.29 -27.91 19.58
C GLU A 178 -0.96 -28.58 19.98
N THR A 179 0.15 -28.11 19.40
CA THR A 179 1.49 -28.62 19.68
C THR A 179 2.14 -27.82 20.80
N ALA A 180 2.80 -28.52 21.73
CA ALA A 180 3.59 -27.89 22.77
C ALA A 180 4.82 -27.15 22.19
N ILE A 181 4.96 -25.87 22.53
CA ILE A 181 6.08 -25.04 22.11
C ILE A 181 7.30 -25.34 22.98
N LYS A 182 8.41 -25.76 22.36
CA LYS A 182 9.62 -26.19 23.08
C LYS A 182 10.36 -25.05 23.78
N LYS A 183 10.36 -23.85 23.19
CA LYS A 183 11.05 -22.66 23.70
C LYS A 183 10.16 -21.43 23.50
N PRO A 184 9.10 -21.29 24.31
CA PRO A 184 8.16 -20.20 24.12
C PRO A 184 8.84 -18.87 24.41
N ALA A 185 8.59 -17.87 23.56
CA ALA A 185 8.87 -16.48 23.91
C ALA A 185 8.07 -16.11 25.18
N PRO A 186 8.58 -15.21 26.03
CA PRO A 186 7.81 -14.68 27.15
C PRO A 186 6.46 -14.13 26.68
N GLN A 187 5.38 -14.51 27.37
CA GLN A 187 4.02 -14.03 27.12
C GLN A 187 3.44 -13.53 28.43
N GLU A 188 2.84 -12.34 28.40
CA GLU A 188 2.16 -11.74 29.55
C GLU A 188 0.75 -12.34 29.74
N PHE A 189 0.12 -12.78 28.65
CA PHE A 189 -1.28 -13.21 28.62
C PHE A 189 -1.43 -14.70 28.33
N GLU A 190 -2.55 -15.27 28.77
CA GLU A 190 -2.92 -16.66 28.47
C GLU A 190 -3.22 -16.86 26.99
N ARG A 191 -2.85 -18.03 26.47
CA ARG A 191 -3.12 -18.38 25.08
C ARG A 191 -4.61 -18.60 24.85
N ASN A 192 -5.16 -18.03 23.78
CA ASN A 192 -6.59 -18.11 23.46
C ASN A 192 -6.86 -18.30 21.95
N ASN A 193 -8.13 -18.41 21.59
CA ASN A 193 -8.57 -18.68 20.21
C ASN A 193 -9.00 -17.43 19.42
N LYS A 194 -8.77 -16.21 19.93
CA LYS A 194 -9.32 -14.99 19.31
C LYS A 194 -8.86 -14.83 17.86
N ILE A 195 -7.56 -14.75 17.63
CA ILE A 195 -6.99 -14.61 16.27
C ILE A 195 -7.32 -15.83 15.40
N LEU A 196 -7.28 -17.03 15.97
CA LEU A 196 -7.66 -18.26 15.27
C LEU A 196 -9.10 -18.18 14.74
N ASN A 197 -10.03 -17.70 15.55
CA ASN A 197 -11.44 -17.56 15.18
C ASN A 197 -11.63 -16.51 14.08
N ILE A 198 -10.88 -15.40 14.10
CA ILE A 198 -10.91 -14.41 13.02
C ILE A 198 -10.41 -15.05 11.72
N TYR A 199 -9.27 -15.76 11.73
CA TYR A 199 -8.76 -16.47 10.55
C TYR A 199 -9.78 -17.47 9.98
N LYS A 200 -10.46 -18.23 10.83
CA LYS A 200 -11.51 -19.17 10.41
C LYS A 200 -12.71 -18.46 9.79
N LYS A 201 -13.11 -17.31 10.36
CA LYS A 201 -14.20 -16.49 9.83
C LYS A 201 -13.88 -15.93 8.45
N LEU A 202 -12.67 -15.43 8.23
CA LEU A 202 -12.23 -14.90 6.93
C LEU A 202 -12.11 -15.99 5.86
N ASN A 203 -11.92 -17.25 6.28
CA ASN A 203 -11.63 -18.37 5.38
C ASN A 203 -12.58 -19.55 5.68
N PRO A 204 -13.90 -19.40 5.47
CA PRO A 204 -14.89 -20.39 5.89
C PRO A 204 -14.70 -21.76 5.23
N ASP A 205 -14.16 -21.81 4.00
CA ASP A 205 -13.86 -23.07 3.30
C ASP A 205 -12.71 -23.88 3.92
N PHE A 206 -11.90 -23.23 4.76
CA PHE A 206 -10.74 -23.79 5.41
C PHE A 206 -10.85 -23.77 6.93
N ALA A 207 -12.00 -23.36 7.49
CA ALA A 207 -12.17 -23.17 8.92
C ALA A 207 -11.82 -24.42 9.77
N ASP A 208 -12.13 -25.61 9.25
CA ASP A 208 -11.81 -26.89 9.90
C ASP A 208 -10.33 -27.30 9.78
N GLN A 209 -9.59 -26.68 8.85
CA GLN A 209 -8.19 -26.97 8.57
C GLN A 209 -7.23 -25.99 9.25
N ILE A 210 -7.68 -24.77 9.54
CA ILE A 210 -6.87 -23.73 10.18
C ILE A 210 -6.66 -24.09 11.65
N LYS A 211 -5.39 -24.23 12.03
CA LYS A 211 -4.96 -24.51 13.40
C LYS A 211 -4.08 -23.39 13.94
N GLY A 212 -4.05 -23.22 15.26
CA GLY A 212 -3.17 -22.22 15.87
C GLY A 212 -1.69 -22.46 15.57
N ASP A 213 -1.26 -23.72 15.42
CA ASP A 213 0.09 -24.09 14.99
C ASP A 213 0.47 -23.55 13.60
N ASP A 214 -0.52 -23.29 12.75
CA ASP A 214 -0.28 -22.72 11.42
C ASP A 214 0.05 -21.22 11.49
N LEU A 215 -0.29 -20.53 12.59
CA LEU A 215 -0.30 -19.07 12.74
C LEU A 215 0.88 -18.52 13.55
N VAL A 216 1.75 -19.38 14.07
CA VAL A 216 2.82 -18.99 15.00
C VAL A 216 4.21 -19.43 14.52
N LYS A 217 5.23 -18.70 14.95
CA LYS A 217 6.64 -19.07 14.81
C LYS A 217 7.01 -20.19 15.79
N GLU A 218 8.24 -20.70 15.69
CA GLU A 218 8.74 -21.78 16.58
C GLU A 218 8.75 -21.40 18.07
N ASP A 219 8.79 -20.11 18.40
CA ASP A 219 8.71 -19.59 19.76
C ASP A 219 7.27 -19.28 20.22
N GLY A 220 6.27 -19.56 19.37
CA GLY A 220 4.86 -19.36 19.66
C GLY A 220 4.37 -17.92 19.57
N THR A 221 5.18 -16.99 19.05
CA THR A 221 4.73 -15.64 18.67
C THR A 221 4.01 -15.66 17.32
N TYR A 222 3.16 -14.68 17.06
CA TYR A 222 2.43 -14.60 15.79
C TYR A 222 3.38 -14.46 14.59
N ASP A 223 3.06 -15.17 13.53
CA ASP A 223 3.77 -15.09 12.26
C ASP A 223 2.94 -14.33 11.23
N ILE A 224 3.35 -13.10 10.89
CA ILE A 224 2.71 -12.32 9.81
C ILE A 224 2.82 -13.01 8.45
N PHE A 225 3.80 -13.91 8.27
CA PHE A 225 4.00 -14.74 7.09
C PHE A 225 3.49 -16.17 7.29
N ASN A 226 2.51 -16.36 8.18
CA ASN A 226 1.94 -17.68 8.45
C ASN A 226 1.42 -18.37 7.18
N LYS A 227 1.19 -19.68 7.29
CA LYS A 227 0.75 -20.56 6.20
C LYS A 227 -0.44 -20.03 5.41
N TRP A 228 -1.36 -19.34 6.09
CA TRP A 228 -2.62 -18.86 5.52
C TRP A 228 -2.53 -17.44 4.95
N ASN A 229 -1.42 -16.72 5.15
CA ASN A 229 -1.27 -15.33 4.72
C ASN A 229 -0.18 -15.12 3.64
N SER A 230 0.81 -16.02 3.58
CA SER A 230 2.05 -15.87 2.80
C SER A 230 2.02 -16.31 1.33
N HIS A 231 0.85 -16.73 0.82
CA HIS A 231 0.69 -17.21 -0.56
C HIS A 231 -0.44 -16.47 -1.27
N THR A 232 -0.27 -16.23 -2.56
CA THR A 232 -1.23 -15.57 -3.44
C THR A 232 -2.16 -16.57 -4.12
N ASN A 233 -1.87 -17.87 -4.10
CA ASN A 233 -2.64 -18.89 -4.84
C ASN A 233 -3.60 -19.76 -4.00
N THR A 234 -3.78 -19.47 -2.70
CA THR A 234 -4.59 -20.27 -1.78
C THR A 234 -6.04 -19.78 -1.65
N GLY A 235 -6.31 -18.54 -2.04
CA GLY A 235 -7.56 -17.82 -1.77
C GLY A 235 -7.67 -17.30 -0.32
N THR A 236 -6.56 -17.31 0.42
CA THR A 236 -6.54 -16.95 1.84
C THR A 236 -5.59 -15.78 2.07
N ILE A 237 -6.09 -14.75 2.74
CA ILE A 237 -5.30 -13.60 3.21
C ILE A 237 -6.10 -12.94 4.34
N ALA A 238 -5.42 -12.52 5.40
CA ALA A 238 -6.02 -11.81 6.52
C ALA A 238 -5.58 -10.34 6.54
N HIS A 239 -4.29 -10.11 6.33
CA HIS A 239 -3.69 -8.78 6.41
C HIS A 239 -2.53 -8.63 5.42
N LEU A 240 -2.13 -7.38 5.22
CA LEU A 240 -1.04 -6.96 4.36
C LEU A 240 0.30 -7.55 4.84
N ILE A 241 1.17 -7.92 3.90
CA ILE A 241 2.55 -8.38 4.18
C ILE A 241 3.59 -7.73 3.25
N GLN A 242 3.16 -6.97 2.26
CA GLN A 242 4.07 -6.19 1.43
C GLN A 242 4.69 -5.08 2.31
N ILE A 243 6.01 -4.97 2.28
CA ILE A 243 6.78 -4.16 3.25
C ILE A 243 6.46 -2.66 3.25
N ASN A 244 6.03 -2.11 2.11
CA ASN A 244 5.65 -0.71 1.93
C ASN A 244 4.17 -0.46 2.27
N ASN A 245 3.39 -1.51 2.54
CA ASN A 245 1.96 -1.43 2.83
C ASN A 245 1.68 -1.51 4.34
N SER A 246 2.45 -0.78 5.16
CA SER A 246 2.30 -0.76 6.61
C SER A 246 1.46 0.44 7.09
N LEU A 247 0.79 0.33 8.24
CA LEU A 247 0.03 1.46 8.82
C LEU A 247 0.96 2.61 9.23
N SER A 248 2.16 2.28 9.69
CA SER A 248 3.19 3.27 9.97
C SER A 248 3.62 4.04 8.71
N ALA A 249 3.71 3.37 7.56
CA ALA A 249 4.04 4.01 6.28
C ALA A 249 2.90 4.92 5.77
N GLU A 250 1.65 4.61 6.07
CA GLU A 250 0.49 5.49 5.81
C GLU A 250 0.64 6.85 6.50
N ILE A 251 1.00 6.83 7.79
CA ILE A 251 1.19 8.04 8.58
C ILE A 251 2.41 8.80 8.04
N ASP A 252 3.54 8.12 7.77
CA ASP A 252 4.72 8.75 7.15
C ASP A 252 4.37 9.44 5.84
N ILE A 253 3.72 8.76 4.89
CA ILE A 253 3.45 9.36 3.58
C ILE A 253 2.53 10.58 3.70
N ALA A 254 1.48 10.53 4.53
CA ALA A 254 0.60 11.66 4.77
C ALA A 254 1.30 12.82 5.50
N ALA A 255 2.14 12.50 6.48
CA ALA A 255 2.89 13.49 7.27
C ALA A 255 3.94 14.20 6.41
N GLN A 256 4.73 13.45 5.63
CA GLN A 256 5.79 13.98 4.79
C GLN A 256 5.27 14.74 3.56
N ALA A 257 4.01 14.50 3.17
CA ALA A 257 3.32 15.30 2.16
C ALA A 257 3.08 16.76 2.61
N THR A 258 3.06 17.02 3.93
CA THR A 258 2.90 18.38 4.47
C THR A 258 4.14 19.26 4.27
N VAL A 259 5.30 18.67 3.92
CA VAL A 259 6.52 19.42 3.61
C VAL A 259 6.36 20.10 2.25
N THR A 260 6.20 21.42 2.25
CA THR A 260 6.17 22.21 1.01
C THR A 260 7.53 22.21 0.35
N ARG A 261 7.56 22.08 -0.98
CA ARG A 261 8.81 21.97 -1.75
C ARG A 261 8.87 22.99 -2.86
N THR A 262 10.07 23.50 -3.10
CA THR A 262 10.39 24.41 -4.20
C THR A 262 11.43 23.79 -5.10
N ASP A 263 11.35 24.12 -6.37
CA ASP A 263 12.38 23.88 -7.35
C ASP A 263 13.71 24.48 -6.86
N LEU A 264 14.77 23.67 -6.80
CA LEU A 264 16.08 24.12 -6.34
C LEU A 264 16.70 25.22 -7.23
N VAL A 265 16.41 25.20 -8.54
CA VAL A 265 17.00 26.11 -9.52
C VAL A 265 16.24 27.43 -9.58
N TYR A 266 14.91 27.36 -9.68
CA TYR A 266 14.06 28.53 -9.89
C TYR A 266 13.46 29.08 -8.60
N GLY A 267 13.41 28.28 -7.53
CA GLY A 267 12.78 28.66 -6.26
C GLY A 267 11.25 28.62 -6.29
N GLU A 268 10.65 28.18 -7.40
CA GLU A 268 9.20 28.13 -7.58
C GLU A 268 8.59 26.90 -6.89
N PRO A 269 7.34 26.95 -6.39
CA PRO A 269 6.70 25.80 -5.76
C PRO A 269 6.57 24.62 -6.72
N ILE A 270 6.87 23.41 -6.24
CA ILE A 270 6.63 22.18 -7.02
C ILE A 270 5.16 21.78 -6.88
N THR A 271 4.43 21.81 -7.99
CA THR A 271 2.99 21.49 -8.02
C THR A 271 2.65 20.26 -8.86
N ASN A 272 3.55 19.81 -9.73
CA ASN A 272 3.37 18.56 -10.47
C ASN A 272 3.50 17.37 -9.51
N MET A 273 2.48 16.50 -9.47
CA MET A 273 2.41 15.38 -8.51
C MET A 273 3.59 14.39 -8.64
N ILE A 274 4.07 14.13 -9.86
CA ILE A 274 5.18 13.20 -10.11
C ILE A 274 6.51 13.86 -9.75
N THR A 275 6.70 15.14 -10.07
CA THR A 275 7.91 15.85 -9.64
C THR A 275 7.96 16.04 -8.13
N LEU A 276 6.80 16.23 -7.49
CA LEU A 276 6.68 16.27 -6.04
C LEU A 276 6.96 14.90 -5.42
N CYS A 277 6.68 13.81 -6.13
CA CYS A 277 6.85 12.43 -5.69
C CYS A 277 8.04 11.74 -6.38
N GLY A 278 9.22 11.75 -5.78
CA GLY A 278 10.33 10.93 -6.23
C GLY A 278 11.68 11.37 -5.68
N ASP A 279 12.75 10.86 -6.29
CA ASP A 279 14.13 11.04 -5.83
C ASP A 279 14.51 12.52 -5.67
N GLY A 280 14.02 13.36 -6.59
CA GLY A 280 14.27 14.80 -6.59
C GLY A 280 13.76 15.54 -5.36
N SER A 281 12.64 15.08 -4.81
CA SER A 281 11.96 15.64 -3.63
C SER A 281 12.17 14.82 -2.35
N SER A 282 12.82 13.65 -2.46
CA SER A 282 12.98 12.66 -1.40
C SER A 282 11.64 12.29 -0.73
N TYR A 283 10.58 12.17 -1.53
CA TYR A 283 9.23 11.87 -1.08
C TYR A 283 8.55 10.85 -1.99
N GLY A 284 8.07 9.75 -1.39
CA GLY A 284 7.24 8.76 -2.06
C GLY A 284 7.88 8.07 -3.27
N ASN A 285 7.09 7.22 -3.91
CA ASN A 285 7.44 6.50 -5.12
C ASN A 285 6.51 6.92 -6.29
N PRO A 286 7.03 7.57 -7.35
CA PRO A 286 6.22 8.00 -8.50
C PRO A 286 5.61 6.84 -9.28
N GLY A 287 6.09 5.62 -9.07
CA GLY A 287 5.55 4.41 -9.68
C GLY A 287 4.29 3.87 -9.01
N ARG A 288 3.79 4.51 -7.95
CA ARG A 288 2.53 4.17 -7.25
C ARG A 288 1.41 5.14 -7.64
N ASN A 289 0.15 4.71 -7.48
CA ASN A 289 -1.02 5.58 -7.54
C ASN A 289 -1.16 6.40 -6.25
N SER A 290 -0.94 5.75 -5.10
CA SER A 290 -1.11 6.34 -3.76
C SER A 290 -0.20 7.55 -3.51
N ASP A 291 1.12 7.35 -3.50
CA ASP A 291 2.08 8.37 -3.04
C ASP A 291 1.97 9.73 -3.77
N PRO A 292 1.93 9.80 -5.13
CA PRO A 292 1.78 11.07 -5.83
C PRO A 292 0.43 11.74 -5.56
N THR A 293 -0.63 10.95 -5.42
CA THR A 293 -2.00 11.45 -5.18
C THR A 293 -2.13 12.05 -3.78
N ILE A 294 -1.64 11.34 -2.75
CA ILE A 294 -1.55 11.84 -1.37
C ILE A 294 -0.67 13.08 -1.31
N GLY A 295 0.50 13.02 -1.96
CA GLY A 295 1.46 14.11 -2.01
C GLY A 295 0.84 15.39 -2.56
N ALA A 296 0.23 15.31 -3.75
CA ALA A 296 -0.37 16.47 -4.40
C ALA A 296 -1.50 17.08 -3.57
N ALA A 297 -2.44 16.26 -3.07
CA ALA A 297 -3.61 16.73 -2.34
C ALA A 297 -3.25 17.42 -1.02
N VAL A 298 -2.37 16.81 -0.21
CA VAL A 298 -1.94 17.39 1.07
C VAL A 298 -1.09 18.64 0.85
N ASN A 299 -0.17 18.60 -0.12
CA ASN A 299 0.74 19.71 -0.37
C ASN A 299 0.03 20.93 -0.94
N GLU A 300 -1.03 20.73 -1.73
CA GLU A 300 -1.88 21.83 -2.20
C GLU A 300 -2.39 22.70 -1.05
N VAL A 301 -2.92 22.07 0.00
CA VAL A 301 -3.40 22.80 1.19
C VAL A 301 -2.24 23.42 1.96
N CYS A 302 -1.14 22.70 2.15
CA CYS A 302 -0.02 23.19 2.95
C CYS A 302 0.67 24.41 2.32
N ARG A 303 0.76 24.47 0.99
CA ARG A 303 1.31 25.62 0.25
C ARG A 303 0.53 26.91 0.46
N LEU A 304 -0.77 26.85 0.75
CA LEU A 304 -1.59 28.04 0.99
C LEU A 304 -1.09 28.86 2.19
N ALA A 305 -0.38 28.25 3.14
CA ALA A 305 0.24 28.97 4.26
C ALA A 305 1.41 29.88 3.82
N HIS A 306 1.94 29.69 2.61
CA HIS A 306 3.03 30.47 2.00
C HIS A 306 2.55 31.47 0.95
N ASP A 307 1.25 31.53 0.67
CA ASP A 307 0.70 32.44 -0.33
C ASP A 307 0.94 33.91 0.07
N LYS A 308 1.41 34.72 -0.89
CA LYS A 308 1.77 36.13 -0.65
C LYS A 308 0.57 37.06 -0.60
N VAL A 309 -0.57 36.63 -1.13
CA VAL A 309 -1.81 37.40 -1.25
C VAL A 309 -2.80 37.01 -0.15
N LEU A 310 -3.04 35.70 0.02
CA LEU A 310 -3.98 35.17 1.01
C LEU A 310 -3.36 33.97 1.74
N PRO A 311 -2.50 34.20 2.75
CA PRO A 311 -1.92 33.13 3.53
C PRO A 311 -2.98 32.43 4.38
N ILE A 312 -3.26 31.15 4.10
CA ILE A 312 -4.23 30.34 4.85
C ILE A 312 -3.46 29.47 5.87
N PRO A 313 -3.60 29.74 7.18
CA PRO A 313 -2.86 29.04 8.22
C PRO A 313 -3.51 27.69 8.55
N ALA A 314 -3.15 26.64 7.81
CA ALA A 314 -3.69 25.29 8.01
C ALA A 314 -2.63 24.29 8.50
N THR A 315 -3.08 23.34 9.31
CA THR A 315 -2.37 22.08 9.60
C THR A 315 -3.21 20.91 9.14
N ILE A 316 -2.58 19.81 8.79
CA ILE A 316 -3.21 18.59 8.29
C ILE A 316 -2.90 17.43 9.23
N SER A 317 -3.82 16.48 9.33
CA SER A 317 -3.59 15.19 9.97
C SER A 317 -4.37 14.10 9.25
N VAL A 318 -4.13 12.85 9.63
CA VAL A 318 -4.91 11.69 9.17
C VAL A 318 -6.13 11.54 10.09
N LYS A 319 -7.28 11.21 9.50
CA LYS A 319 -8.54 11.01 10.20
C LYS A 319 -8.49 9.71 11.02
N ASP A 320 -9.03 9.75 12.23
CA ASP A 320 -9.33 8.58 13.04
C ASP A 320 -10.64 7.88 12.57
N PRO A 321 -10.71 6.53 12.55
CA PRO A 321 -9.65 5.56 12.83
C PRO A 321 -8.63 5.49 11.70
N VAL A 322 -7.35 5.45 12.07
CA VAL A 322 -6.23 5.45 11.13
C VAL A 322 -6.14 4.11 10.41
N ALA A 323 -6.39 4.13 9.11
CA ALA A 323 -6.11 3.07 8.15
C ALA A 323 -6.34 3.57 6.72
N LEU A 324 -5.74 2.86 5.78
CA LEU A 324 -6.17 2.86 4.39
C LEU A 324 -7.35 1.92 4.21
N TYR A 325 -8.43 2.44 3.65
CA TYR A 325 -9.67 1.69 3.48
C TYR A 325 -9.92 1.35 2.02
N ILE A 326 -10.55 0.20 1.79
CA ILE A 326 -11.40 0.03 0.61
C ILE A 326 -12.55 1.03 0.79
N TYR A 327 -12.41 2.18 0.13
CA TYR A 327 -13.29 3.33 0.26
C TYR A 327 -14.56 3.11 -0.55
N ASP A 328 -14.42 2.58 -1.76
CA ASP A 328 -15.52 2.26 -2.65
C ASP A 328 -15.17 1.06 -3.52
N ALA A 329 -16.18 0.37 -4.02
CA ALA A 329 -16.01 -0.69 -5.01
C ALA A 329 -17.24 -0.75 -5.95
N ASP A 330 -17.00 -0.65 -7.25
CA ASP A 330 -18.07 -0.69 -8.26
C ASP A 330 -17.99 -1.97 -9.10
N PHE A 331 -18.76 -2.97 -8.69
CA PHE A 331 -18.89 -4.23 -9.43
C PHE A 331 -20.13 -4.29 -10.34
N SER A 332 -20.75 -3.15 -10.65
CA SER A 332 -22.02 -3.11 -11.41
C SER A 332 -21.91 -3.61 -12.85
N SER A 333 -20.70 -3.63 -13.42
CA SER A 333 -20.45 -4.18 -14.76
C SER A 333 -20.36 -5.71 -14.80
N PHE A 334 -20.28 -6.37 -13.65
CA PHE A 334 -20.15 -7.82 -13.59
C PHE A 334 -21.52 -8.49 -13.66
N LEU A 335 -21.63 -9.48 -14.54
CA LEU A 335 -22.80 -10.34 -14.71
C LEU A 335 -22.42 -11.80 -14.53
N LEU A 336 -23.35 -12.63 -14.08
CA LEU A 336 -23.17 -14.07 -13.94
C LEU A 336 -23.70 -14.80 -15.17
N ASP A 337 -22.85 -15.58 -15.84
CA ASP A 337 -23.26 -16.52 -16.89
C ASP A 337 -23.75 -17.84 -16.27
N ARG A 338 -25.06 -17.89 -16.01
CA ARG A 338 -25.71 -19.06 -15.42
C ARG A 338 -25.70 -20.30 -16.31
N THR A 339 -25.41 -20.14 -17.61
CA THR A 339 -25.28 -21.29 -18.51
C THR A 339 -23.97 -22.05 -18.27
N GLY A 340 -22.96 -21.37 -17.70
CA GLY A 340 -21.61 -21.90 -17.51
C GLY A 340 -20.85 -22.21 -18.81
N LYS A 341 -21.40 -21.81 -19.97
CA LYS A 341 -20.83 -22.09 -21.30
C LYS A 341 -19.78 -21.06 -21.73
N ARG A 342 -19.72 -19.92 -21.04
CA ARG A 342 -18.74 -18.85 -21.23
C ARG A 342 -18.67 -18.31 -22.66
N ARG A 343 -19.82 -17.97 -23.24
CA ARG A 343 -19.96 -17.55 -24.65
C ARG A 343 -19.93 -16.04 -24.89
N GLY A 344 -19.93 -15.23 -23.83
CA GLY A 344 -20.00 -13.77 -23.92
C GLY A 344 -21.38 -13.24 -24.36
N ASN A 345 -22.43 -14.06 -24.30
CA ASN A 345 -23.78 -13.61 -24.62
C ASN A 345 -24.44 -12.94 -23.40
N VAL A 346 -24.21 -11.64 -23.24
CA VAL A 346 -24.77 -10.81 -22.15
C VAL A 346 -26.29 -10.96 -21.99
N ARG A 347 -27.04 -11.26 -23.05
CA ARG A 347 -28.51 -11.43 -22.98
C ARG A 347 -28.95 -12.68 -22.22
N GLU A 348 -28.05 -13.64 -22.03
CA GLU A 348 -28.28 -14.88 -21.28
C GLU A 348 -27.72 -14.80 -19.85
N MET A 349 -27.14 -13.67 -19.45
CA MET A 349 -26.53 -13.48 -18.14
C MET A 349 -27.48 -12.79 -17.18
N SER A 350 -27.28 -13.00 -15.88
CA SER A 350 -28.05 -12.35 -14.81
C SER A 350 -27.15 -11.41 -14.00
N PRO A 351 -27.71 -10.46 -13.22
CA PRO A 351 -26.96 -9.78 -12.19
C PRO A 351 -26.23 -10.78 -11.29
N VAL A 352 -25.05 -10.40 -10.80
CA VAL A 352 -24.33 -11.19 -9.81
C VAL A 352 -25.15 -11.22 -8.50
N PRO A 353 -25.42 -12.42 -7.93
CA PRO A 353 -26.26 -12.54 -6.74
C PRO A 353 -25.57 -12.01 -5.47
N ASP A 354 -26.38 -11.64 -4.49
CA ASP A 354 -25.91 -11.26 -3.15
C ASP A 354 -25.03 -12.36 -2.53
N GLY A 355 -24.05 -11.95 -1.72
CA GLY A 355 -23.10 -12.86 -1.08
C GLY A 355 -21.96 -13.31 -1.99
N VAL A 356 -21.93 -12.91 -3.27
CA VAL A 356 -20.73 -13.10 -4.11
C VAL A 356 -19.60 -12.18 -3.68
N PHE A 357 -19.92 -10.91 -3.45
CA PHE A 357 -19.01 -9.91 -2.88
C PHE A 357 -19.30 -9.80 -1.39
N ASP A 358 -18.57 -10.54 -0.57
CA ASP A 358 -18.75 -10.64 0.88
C ASP A 358 -17.68 -9.81 1.62
N TRP A 359 -18.10 -8.86 2.44
CA TRP A 359 -17.20 -7.99 3.21
C TRP A 359 -16.71 -8.63 4.53
N CYS A 360 -17.04 -9.90 4.77
CA CYS A 360 -16.55 -10.74 5.86
C CYS A 360 -16.78 -10.19 7.27
N ASP A 361 -17.71 -9.23 7.43
CA ASP A 361 -17.86 -8.36 8.60
C ASP A 361 -16.53 -7.74 9.09
N ARG A 362 -15.63 -7.38 8.16
CA ARG A 362 -14.40 -6.63 8.45
C ARG A 362 -14.53 -5.22 7.89
N GLY A 363 -14.80 -4.29 8.79
CA GLY A 363 -15.12 -2.91 8.44
C GLY A 363 -16.53 -2.76 7.88
N ASP A 364 -16.82 -1.59 7.32
CA ASP A 364 -18.12 -1.24 6.77
C ASP A 364 -17.95 -0.37 5.51
N ILE A 365 -18.14 -1.00 4.34
CA ILE A 365 -18.05 -0.31 3.06
C ILE A 365 -19.09 0.81 2.91
N THR A 366 -20.24 0.72 3.59
CA THR A 366 -21.28 1.75 3.53
C THR A 366 -20.89 3.05 4.23
N GLN A 367 -19.86 2.97 5.10
CA GLN A 367 -19.20 4.09 5.75
C GLN A 367 -17.85 4.41 5.11
N ASN A 368 -17.55 3.84 3.94
CA ASN A 368 -16.27 3.93 3.26
C ASN A 368 -15.08 3.41 4.08
N MET A 369 -15.32 2.41 4.93
CA MET A 369 -14.34 1.78 5.82
C MET A 369 -14.25 0.27 5.58
N GLY A 370 -14.26 -0.19 4.33
CA GLY A 370 -14.08 -1.61 4.01
C GLY A 370 -12.65 -2.07 4.30
N LEU A 371 -12.48 -3.25 4.91
CA LEU A 371 -11.17 -3.80 5.25
C LEU A 371 -10.86 -5.14 4.57
N HIS A 372 -11.89 -5.98 4.36
CA HIS A 372 -11.75 -7.28 3.72
C HIS A 372 -12.88 -7.51 2.73
N LEU A 373 -12.56 -8.10 1.58
CA LEU A 373 -13.53 -8.48 0.57
C LEU A 373 -13.20 -9.89 0.07
N ARG A 374 -14.16 -10.79 0.18
CA ARG A 374 -14.10 -12.14 -0.37
C ARG A 374 -15.07 -12.27 -1.54
N VAL A 375 -14.53 -12.63 -2.70
CA VAL A 375 -15.27 -12.91 -3.93
C VAL A 375 -15.38 -14.41 -4.13
N SER A 376 -16.60 -14.96 -4.07
CA SER A 376 -16.83 -16.39 -4.33
C SER A 376 -18.28 -16.64 -4.75
N ILE A 377 -18.53 -17.66 -5.57
CA ILE A 377 -19.91 -18.09 -5.80
C ILE A 377 -20.45 -18.87 -4.58
N PRO A 378 -21.63 -18.52 -4.04
CA PRO A 378 -22.24 -19.27 -2.95
C PRO A 378 -22.37 -20.78 -3.27
N LYS A 379 -22.05 -21.62 -2.30
CA LYS A 379 -22.06 -23.08 -2.46
C LYS A 379 -23.44 -23.58 -2.91
N GLY A 380 -23.42 -24.49 -3.88
CA GLY A 380 -24.63 -25.15 -4.40
C GLY A 380 -25.34 -24.39 -5.52
N LEU A 381 -24.87 -23.21 -5.91
CA LEU A 381 -25.37 -22.55 -7.11
C LEU A 381 -24.87 -23.28 -8.36
N LYS A 382 -25.79 -23.88 -9.12
CA LYS A 382 -25.49 -24.70 -10.31
C LYS A 382 -25.76 -23.94 -11.60
N THR A 383 -25.16 -24.44 -12.69
CA THR A 383 -25.55 -24.05 -14.04
C THR A 383 -27.04 -24.34 -14.27
N ASP A 384 -27.67 -23.63 -15.22
CA ASP A 384 -29.11 -23.78 -15.50
C ASP A 384 -29.50 -25.20 -15.95
N ASP A 385 -28.57 -25.96 -16.53
CA ASP A 385 -28.75 -27.38 -16.88
C ASP A 385 -28.39 -28.36 -15.75
N GLY A 386 -27.93 -27.85 -14.60
CA GLY A 386 -27.53 -28.64 -13.43
C GLY A 386 -26.24 -29.44 -13.59
N SER A 387 -25.49 -29.25 -14.69
CA SER A 387 -24.33 -30.08 -15.02
C SER A 387 -23.13 -29.88 -14.09
N ARG A 388 -22.92 -28.67 -13.56
CA ARG A 388 -21.85 -28.36 -12.59
C ARG A 388 -22.22 -27.21 -11.67
N ASP A 389 -21.44 -27.05 -10.60
CA ASP A 389 -21.48 -25.84 -9.78
C ASP A 389 -20.87 -24.66 -10.55
N LEU A 390 -21.44 -23.47 -10.37
CA LEU A 390 -20.91 -22.21 -10.88
C LEU A 390 -19.70 -21.78 -10.04
N ASN A 391 -18.76 -21.10 -10.67
CA ASN A 391 -17.56 -20.57 -10.02
C ASN A 391 -17.30 -19.12 -10.45
N VAL A 392 -16.30 -18.46 -9.86
CA VAL A 392 -16.04 -17.03 -10.09
C VAL A 392 -15.67 -16.77 -11.55
N SER A 393 -15.07 -17.75 -12.25
CA SER A 393 -14.78 -17.63 -13.69
C SER A 393 -16.01 -17.67 -14.59
N ASP A 394 -17.20 -17.92 -14.05
CA ASP A 394 -18.48 -17.75 -14.78
C ASP A 394 -19.00 -16.31 -14.71
N ILE A 395 -18.32 -15.41 -13.98
CA ILE A 395 -18.61 -14.00 -13.98
C ILE A 395 -17.98 -13.34 -15.22
N PHE A 396 -18.76 -12.50 -15.88
CA PHE A 396 -18.40 -11.73 -17.06
C PHE A 396 -18.42 -10.24 -16.73
N ASP A 397 -17.29 -9.57 -16.95
CA ASP A 397 -17.19 -8.11 -16.90
C ASP A 397 -17.61 -7.54 -18.25
N GLN A 398 -18.66 -6.72 -18.27
CA GLN A 398 -19.13 -6.05 -19.47
C GLN A 398 -18.24 -4.88 -19.90
N ASN A 399 -17.42 -4.36 -19.00
CA ASN A 399 -16.42 -3.35 -19.31
C ASN A 399 -15.17 -3.99 -19.94
N ASN A 400 -14.16 -3.17 -20.23
CA ASN A 400 -12.86 -3.64 -20.73
C ASN A 400 -12.99 -4.53 -21.99
N GLY A 401 -13.92 -4.23 -22.89
CA GLY A 401 -14.12 -5.03 -24.11
C GLY A 401 -14.87 -6.36 -23.92
N GLY A 402 -15.43 -6.62 -22.73
CA GLY A 402 -16.29 -7.77 -22.47
C GLY A 402 -15.51 -9.06 -22.28
N ARG A 403 -15.26 -9.48 -21.04
CA ARG A 403 -14.42 -10.65 -20.75
C ARG A 403 -14.83 -11.39 -19.48
N TYR A 404 -14.58 -12.69 -19.45
CA TYR A 404 -14.76 -13.50 -18.25
C TYR A 404 -13.64 -13.24 -17.23
N VAL A 405 -13.93 -13.57 -15.97
CA VAL A 405 -12.96 -13.49 -14.89
C VAL A 405 -11.98 -14.66 -14.97
N HIS A 406 -10.75 -14.36 -15.37
CA HIS A 406 -9.62 -15.31 -15.46
C HIS A 406 -8.55 -15.07 -14.38
N TYR A 407 -8.55 -13.88 -13.80
CA TYR A 407 -7.61 -13.44 -12.76
C TYR A 407 -8.37 -12.76 -11.63
N GLY A 408 -7.98 -12.99 -10.36
CA GLY A 408 -8.59 -12.29 -9.24
C GLY A 408 -8.27 -10.79 -9.26
N SER A 409 -7.07 -10.45 -9.74
CA SER A 409 -6.58 -9.10 -9.94
C SER A 409 -7.44 -8.24 -10.89
N GLN A 410 -8.35 -8.83 -11.67
CA GLN A 410 -9.38 -8.10 -12.42
C GLN A 410 -10.28 -7.25 -11.51
N PHE A 411 -10.62 -7.76 -10.32
CA PHE A 411 -11.47 -7.02 -9.38
C PHE A 411 -10.76 -5.80 -8.78
N ALA A 412 -9.43 -5.79 -8.71
CA ALA A 412 -8.66 -4.69 -8.13
C ALA A 412 -8.77 -3.39 -8.95
N ASP A 413 -9.13 -3.45 -10.24
CA ASP A 413 -9.42 -2.26 -11.05
C ASP A 413 -10.70 -1.52 -10.62
N TYR A 414 -11.57 -2.22 -9.91
CA TYR A 414 -12.88 -1.73 -9.48
C TYR A 414 -12.91 -1.39 -7.99
N ILE A 415 -11.80 -1.57 -7.29
CA ILE A 415 -11.63 -1.26 -5.87
C ILE A 415 -10.91 0.08 -5.77
N PHE A 416 -11.50 1.03 -5.06
CA PHE A 416 -10.91 2.33 -4.78
C PHE A 416 -10.45 2.39 -3.34
N MET A 417 -9.15 2.62 -3.17
CA MET A 417 -8.51 2.80 -1.88
C MET A 417 -8.58 4.26 -1.46
N SER A 418 -8.49 4.53 -0.15
CA SER A 418 -8.32 5.91 0.33
C SER A 418 -7.53 6.01 1.63
N VAL A 419 -6.97 7.20 1.84
CA VAL A 419 -6.68 7.75 3.16
C VAL A 419 -7.49 9.04 3.33
N SER A 420 -8.00 9.30 4.54
CA SER A 420 -8.80 10.51 4.82
C SER A 420 -8.00 11.53 5.63
N GLY A 421 -7.94 12.77 5.13
CA GLY A 421 -7.31 13.89 5.83
C GLY A 421 -8.30 14.72 6.64
N ILE A 422 -7.81 15.34 7.71
CA ILE A 422 -8.51 16.37 8.48
C ILE A 422 -7.68 17.65 8.57
N VAL A 423 -8.36 18.79 8.68
CA VAL A 423 -7.72 20.11 8.78
C VAL A 423 -7.82 20.62 10.22
N GLY A 424 -6.71 21.12 10.73
CA GLY A 424 -6.61 21.82 12.00
C GLY A 424 -6.24 23.30 11.81
N PRO A 425 -6.56 24.15 12.80
CA PRO A 425 -6.08 25.53 12.79
C PRO A 425 -4.57 25.60 12.99
N LYS A 426 -3.95 26.73 12.68
CA LYS A 426 -2.58 27.00 13.13
C LYS A 426 -2.45 26.88 14.66
N PRO A 427 -1.40 26.22 15.18
CA PRO A 427 -1.15 26.14 16.60
C PRO A 427 -1.01 27.52 17.28
N ALA A 428 -1.71 27.72 18.40
CA ALA A 428 -1.63 28.97 19.16
C ALA A 428 -0.19 29.27 19.67
N LYS A 429 0.58 28.21 19.95
CA LYS A 429 2.01 28.27 20.33
C LYS A 429 2.90 27.74 19.20
N ALA A 430 2.55 28.03 17.95
CA ALA A 430 3.38 27.62 16.80
C ALA A 430 4.83 28.08 16.98
N SER A 431 5.77 27.22 16.61
CA SER A 431 7.19 27.58 16.66
C SER A 431 7.48 28.76 15.72
N LYS A 432 8.60 29.45 15.94
CA LYS A 432 9.09 30.48 15.01
C LYS A 432 9.36 29.95 13.59
N GLN A 433 9.42 28.62 13.44
CA GLN A 433 9.65 27.98 12.16
C GLN A 433 8.36 27.79 11.35
N TRP A 434 7.17 27.88 11.95
CA TRP A 434 5.88 27.69 11.25
C TRP A 434 5.67 28.72 10.12
N PRO A 435 5.15 28.33 8.93
CA PRO A 435 4.69 26.99 8.52
C PRO A 435 5.78 26.06 7.96
N GLY A 436 7.01 26.18 8.44
CA GLY A 436 8.21 25.56 7.86
C GLY A 436 8.79 26.48 6.80
N LYS A 437 10.04 26.25 6.39
CA LYS A 437 10.52 26.82 5.12
C LYS A 437 10.29 25.77 4.03
N PRO A 438 9.81 26.16 2.83
CA PRO A 438 9.76 25.22 1.72
C PRO A 438 11.14 24.62 1.49
N GLN A 439 11.19 23.31 1.31
CA GLN A 439 12.45 22.59 1.08
C GLN A 439 12.82 22.64 -0.40
N PRO A 440 14.03 23.07 -0.75
CA PRO A 440 14.48 23.00 -2.13
C PRO A 440 14.68 21.53 -2.52
N ALA A 441 14.18 21.18 -3.70
CA ALA A 441 14.23 19.84 -4.25
C ALA A 441 14.77 19.89 -5.68
N ILE A 442 15.56 18.89 -6.06
CA ILE A 442 16.06 18.78 -7.43
C ILE A 442 14.88 18.37 -8.29
N THR A 443 14.42 19.27 -9.13
CA THR A 443 13.44 18.98 -10.18
C THR A 443 14.21 18.67 -11.45
N TYR A 444 13.86 17.58 -12.13
CA TYR A 444 14.33 17.38 -13.49
C TYR A 444 13.49 18.27 -14.42
N THR A 445 13.65 19.58 -14.35
CA THR A 445 13.06 20.49 -15.33
C THR A 445 13.92 20.47 -16.60
N GLU A 446 13.38 19.86 -17.66
CA GLU A 446 13.86 19.74 -19.06
C GLU A 446 14.71 18.50 -19.43
N PRO A 447 14.62 18.02 -20.70
CA PRO A 447 14.39 16.64 -21.03
C PRO A 447 15.64 15.80 -20.77
N TYR A 448 15.68 15.15 -19.62
CA TYR A 448 16.31 13.85 -19.55
C TYR A 448 15.42 12.85 -20.29
N VAL A 449 15.49 12.95 -21.62
CA VAL A 449 15.48 11.80 -22.51
C VAL A 449 16.32 10.75 -21.82
N GLN A 450 15.68 9.61 -21.57
CA GLN A 450 16.27 8.31 -21.34
C GLN A 450 17.76 8.33 -21.71
N LYS A 451 18.66 8.17 -20.73
CA LYS A 451 19.95 7.59 -21.10
C LYS A 451 19.58 6.35 -21.92
N PRO A 452 20.05 6.19 -23.17
CA PRO A 452 19.88 4.93 -23.85
C PRO A 452 20.41 3.89 -22.87
N ILE A 453 19.67 2.80 -22.68
CA ILE A 453 20.27 1.60 -22.12
C ILE A 453 21.42 1.28 -23.08
N ILE A 454 22.63 1.70 -22.73
CA ILE A 454 23.83 1.21 -23.38
C ILE A 454 23.90 -0.22 -22.87
N GLU A 455 23.46 -1.16 -23.70
CA GLU A 455 23.82 -2.56 -23.49
C GLU A 455 25.33 -2.59 -23.23
N PRO A 456 25.80 -3.15 -22.10
CA PRO A 456 27.22 -3.15 -21.80
C PRO A 456 27.91 -3.93 -22.92
N LYS A 457 28.64 -3.19 -23.78
CA LYS A 457 29.59 -3.79 -24.69
C LYS A 457 30.61 -4.52 -23.83
N VAL A 458 30.71 -5.82 -24.06
CA VAL A 458 31.74 -6.69 -23.49
C VAL A 458 33.10 -6.08 -23.83
N GLN A 459 33.74 -5.45 -22.86
CA GLN A 459 35.16 -5.13 -22.97
C GLN A 459 35.82 -5.07 -21.59
N GLU A 460 36.63 -6.09 -21.37
CA GLU A 460 37.79 -6.28 -20.49
C GLU A 460 37.92 -5.48 -19.17
N ALA A 461 38.13 -6.24 -18.10
CA ALA A 461 38.14 -5.80 -16.71
C ALA A 461 39.23 -4.76 -16.37
N PRO A 462 38.88 -3.67 -15.64
CA PRO A 462 39.87 -2.81 -14.98
C PRO A 462 40.21 -3.31 -13.56
N PRO A 463 41.36 -2.87 -12.99
CA PRO A 463 42.05 -3.56 -11.90
C PRO A 463 41.40 -3.41 -10.50
N ARG A 464 41.65 -4.45 -9.70
CA ARG A 464 40.95 -4.91 -8.50
C ARG A 464 41.02 -4.05 -7.21
N ILE A 465 41.31 -2.75 -7.25
CA ILE A 465 41.68 -2.00 -6.02
C ILE A 465 40.67 -0.92 -5.55
N ALA A 466 39.56 -0.66 -6.26
CA ALA A 466 38.63 0.43 -5.88
C ALA A 466 37.20 0.01 -5.43
N ILE A 467 36.92 -1.28 -5.26
CA ILE A 467 35.55 -1.77 -4.97
C ILE A 467 35.29 -1.97 -3.47
N THR A 468 36.32 -2.28 -2.68
CA THR A 468 36.17 -2.58 -1.25
C THR A 468 35.76 -1.38 -0.40
N SER A 469 36.17 -0.15 -0.77
CA SER A 469 35.82 1.05 0.01
C SER A 469 34.39 1.54 -0.21
N LYS A 470 33.75 1.20 -1.35
CA LYS A 470 32.35 1.53 -1.62
C LYS A 470 31.36 0.52 -1.06
N MET A 471 31.77 -0.74 -0.89
CA MET A 471 30.92 -1.75 -0.24
C MET A 471 30.82 -1.54 1.27
N MET A 472 31.88 -1.08 1.93
CA MET A 472 31.83 -0.75 3.37
C MET A 472 30.94 0.47 3.69
N ALA A 473 30.73 1.38 2.74
CA ALA A 473 29.80 2.51 2.92
C ALA A 473 28.32 2.06 2.86
N LEU A 474 27.98 1.05 2.05
CA LEU A 474 26.63 0.50 1.98
C LEU A 474 26.22 -0.28 3.26
N GLU A 475 27.18 -0.85 3.99
CA GLU A 475 26.91 -1.56 5.26
C GLU A 475 26.64 -0.62 6.44
N SER A 476 26.85 0.69 6.27
CA SER A 476 26.69 1.70 7.34
C SER A 476 25.36 2.47 7.34
N GLY A 477 24.42 2.15 6.43
CA GLY A 477 23.10 2.79 6.41
C GLY A 477 23.05 4.21 5.86
N GLU A 478 24.08 4.67 5.13
CA GLU A 478 23.97 5.90 4.34
C GLU A 478 23.12 5.65 3.09
N VAL A 479 21.82 5.90 3.23
CA VAL A 479 20.94 6.17 2.09
C VAL A 479 20.72 7.69 2.03
N ASN A 480 20.81 8.22 0.81
CA ASN A 480 20.54 9.61 0.41
C ASN A 480 21.71 10.59 0.57
N ALA A 481 22.35 10.89 -0.55
CA ALA A 481 23.19 12.09 -0.66
C ALA A 481 22.27 13.32 -0.58
N VAL A 482 22.14 13.86 0.63
CA VAL A 482 21.66 15.23 0.86
C VAL A 482 22.50 16.16 -0.02
N VAL A 483 21.86 17.08 -0.75
CA VAL A 483 22.53 18.14 -1.51
C VAL A 483 23.59 18.78 -0.61
N THR A 484 24.86 18.57 -0.94
CA THR A 484 25.95 18.99 -0.07
C THR A 484 26.15 20.50 -0.20
N THR A 485 26.78 21.12 0.79
CA THR A 485 27.17 22.54 0.69
C THR A 485 28.08 22.81 -0.52
N SER A 486 28.81 21.80 -0.98
CA SER A 486 29.58 21.81 -2.22
C SER A 486 28.71 21.89 -3.47
N ASP A 487 27.61 21.14 -3.53
CA ASP A 487 26.68 21.15 -4.67
C ASP A 487 26.00 22.53 -4.82
N LEU A 488 25.60 23.14 -3.70
CA LEU A 488 25.07 24.51 -3.66
C LEU A 488 26.06 25.54 -4.23
N LYS A 489 27.36 25.35 -3.94
CA LYS A 489 28.42 26.28 -4.36
C LYS A 489 28.77 26.15 -5.86
N VAL A 490 28.64 24.95 -6.42
CA VAL A 490 28.79 24.72 -7.88
C VAL A 490 27.62 25.33 -8.66
N MET A 491 26.43 25.41 -8.05
CA MET A 491 25.24 26.00 -8.67
C MET A 491 25.18 27.54 -8.57
N GLU A 492 25.72 28.16 -7.51
CA GLU A 492 25.89 29.63 -7.44
C GLU A 492 26.72 30.17 -8.63
N VAL A 493 27.71 29.41 -9.10
CA VAL A 493 28.51 29.76 -10.29
C VAL A 493 27.67 29.75 -11.57
N ARG A 494 26.59 28.95 -11.64
CA ARG A 494 25.67 28.89 -12.78
C ARG A 494 24.59 29.97 -12.73
N GLY A 495 24.18 30.40 -11.53
CA GLY A 495 23.25 31.53 -11.35
C GLY A 495 23.77 32.87 -11.88
N ALA A 496 25.09 33.00 -12.06
CA ALA A 496 25.74 34.18 -12.64
C ALA A 496 25.68 34.25 -14.18
N ALA A 497 25.23 33.19 -14.87
CA ALA A 497 25.08 33.15 -16.32
C ALA A 497 23.60 33.38 -16.74
N LYS A 498 23.00 34.49 -16.29
CA LYS A 498 21.66 34.92 -16.72
C LYS A 498 21.77 36.00 -17.80
N GLU A 499 22.05 35.61 -19.04
CA GLU A 499 21.62 36.38 -20.22
C GLU A 499 21.19 35.41 -21.33
N GLY A 500 19.88 35.15 -21.39
CA GLY A 500 19.17 34.49 -22.49
C GLY A 500 17.81 35.18 -22.65
N PRO A 501 17.29 35.36 -23.87
CA PRO A 501 16.31 36.40 -24.17
C PRO A 501 14.94 36.14 -23.51
N PRO A 502 14.22 37.22 -23.12
CA PRO A 502 12.86 37.12 -22.61
C PRO A 502 11.93 37.04 -23.83
N ASP A 503 11.27 35.90 -24.02
CA ASP A 503 9.95 35.75 -24.67
C ASP A 503 9.73 34.28 -25.03
N TYR A 504 9.04 33.53 -24.16
CA TYR A 504 8.32 32.33 -24.56
C TYR A 504 7.04 32.17 -23.74
N MET A 505 6.02 32.92 -24.17
CA MET A 505 4.61 32.58 -23.95
C MET A 505 4.21 31.65 -25.09
N GLY A 506 3.84 30.39 -24.81
CA GLY A 506 3.41 29.48 -25.87
C GLY A 506 2.93 28.13 -25.37
N MET A 507 1.61 27.95 -25.40
CA MET A 507 0.91 26.67 -25.37
C MET A 507 1.53 25.66 -26.36
N PRO A 508 1.45 24.34 -26.11
CA PRO A 508 1.85 23.35 -27.11
C PRO A 508 0.80 23.24 -28.23
N GLU A 509 1.25 23.34 -29.49
CA GLU A 509 0.51 23.00 -30.70
C GLU A 509 0.44 21.46 -30.93
N PRO A 510 -0.49 20.98 -31.79
CA PRO A 510 -1.24 19.73 -31.57
C PRO A 510 -0.51 18.44 -32.03
N SER A 511 -0.88 17.34 -31.38
CA SER A 511 -0.44 15.98 -31.68
C SER A 511 -0.90 15.50 -33.09
N PRO A 512 -0.16 14.55 -33.71
CA PRO A 512 -0.52 14.00 -35.02
C PRO A 512 -1.82 13.17 -35.01
N PRO A 513 -2.53 13.05 -36.15
CA PRO A 513 -3.97 12.88 -36.17
C PRO A 513 -4.44 11.42 -36.28
N ASN A 514 -3.90 10.45 -35.53
CA ASN A 514 -4.45 9.07 -35.44
C ASN A 514 -3.81 8.24 -34.29
N GLY A 515 -4.05 8.64 -33.03
CA GLY A 515 -3.84 7.79 -31.85
C GLY A 515 -5.20 7.41 -31.23
N PRO A 516 -5.34 6.26 -30.55
CA PRO A 516 -6.63 5.81 -30.02
C PRO A 516 -7.20 6.83 -29.04
N ASP A 517 -8.47 7.20 -29.25
CA ASP A 517 -9.20 8.19 -28.47
C ASP A 517 -9.15 7.89 -26.97
N PHE A 518 -8.34 8.65 -26.22
CA PHE A 518 -8.50 8.76 -24.78
C PHE A 518 -9.84 9.46 -24.52
N GLN A 519 -10.89 8.68 -24.28
CA GLN A 519 -12.13 9.21 -23.72
C GLN A 519 -11.81 9.79 -22.34
N SER A 520 -11.87 11.11 -22.24
CA SER A 520 -11.80 11.85 -20.99
C SER A 520 -12.93 11.38 -20.07
N ILE A 521 -12.59 10.58 -19.06
CA ILE A 521 -13.47 10.32 -17.93
C ILE A 521 -13.54 11.63 -17.15
N LYS A 522 -14.62 12.40 -17.36
CA LYS A 522 -14.93 13.55 -16.53
C LYS A 522 -15.23 13.04 -15.11
N PRO A 523 -14.54 13.53 -14.07
CA PRO A 523 -14.98 13.28 -12.70
C PRO A 523 -16.39 13.89 -12.53
N LYS A 524 -17.36 13.07 -12.11
CA LYS A 524 -18.62 13.62 -11.59
C LYS A 524 -18.29 14.35 -10.28
N ILE A 525 -18.24 15.68 -10.35
CA ILE A 525 -18.31 16.54 -9.19
C ILE A 525 -19.69 16.31 -8.57
N ILE A 526 -19.75 15.64 -7.43
CA ILE A 526 -20.95 15.57 -6.60
C ILE A 526 -20.84 16.76 -5.63
N TYR A 527 -21.77 17.70 -5.76
CA TYR A 527 -21.93 18.86 -4.88
C TYR A 527 -22.33 18.46 -3.47
#